data_AF-D7MJA8-F1
#
_entry.id   AF-D7MJA8-F1
#
_cell.length_a   1.000
_cell.length_b   1.000
_cell.length_c   1.000
_cell.angle_alpha   90.00
_cell.angle_beta   90.00
_cell.angle_gamma   90.00
#
_symmetry.space_group_name_H-M   'P 1'
#
loop_
_entity.id
_entity.type
_entity.pdbx_description
1 polymer ?
#
loop_
_entity_poly.entity_id
_entity_poly.type
_entity_poly.pdbx_seq_one_letter_code
_entity_poly.pdbx_strand_id
1 'polypeptide(L)'
;MVHGRLCNRDGLILTAMVATEFSNVGVNTLVKAATSKGLSPFVVLVYSYTFGSLLLLPLTFFSFRSRSLPPLTFSILCNMGILGLIVSASQILGYNGIKYSSPTLSSAMSNVNPAFTFILAAVFRMENISLRKKSSVAKVLGTILSIIGALVVTLYHGPMLMSSHSDWIIGGGLLALQYILVSVSYLVMAHTMGRYPSAVVVTLVHNVCIAVVSAFVSLLAEKDNPKAWVIRFDITLITVVATGILSSGYYVIHTWAVSHKGPVYLSMFKPLSILIAAVSTFIFLGESLYLGSVMGGILISIGFYMGLWGKAKEDKVDILGTIESSPSHKAPLLEN
;
A
#
# COMPACT_ATOMS: atom_id res chain seq x y z
N MET A 1 29.82 -7.63 -10.76
CA MET A 1 29.36 -6.70 -9.68
C MET A 1 27.92 -6.20 -9.82
N VAL A 2 27.37 -5.97 -11.01
CA VAL A 2 25.99 -5.45 -11.21
C VAL A 2 24.91 -6.45 -10.74
N HIS A 3 25.08 -7.74 -11.02
CA HIS A 3 24.13 -8.79 -10.64
C HIS A 3 23.97 -8.94 -9.11
N GLY A 4 25.06 -8.83 -8.34
CA GLY A 4 25.03 -8.88 -6.87
C GLY A 4 24.32 -7.69 -6.22
N ARG A 5 24.45 -6.48 -6.80
CA ARG A 5 23.74 -5.28 -6.32
C ARG A 5 22.24 -5.33 -6.63
N LEU A 6 21.85 -5.91 -7.76
CA LEU A 6 20.44 -6.10 -8.14
C LEU A 6 19.75 -7.12 -7.23
N CYS A 7 20.41 -8.24 -6.94
CA CYS A 7 19.87 -9.28 -6.03
C CYS A 7 19.68 -8.75 -4.60
N ASN A 8 20.62 -7.95 -4.09
CA ASN A 8 20.50 -7.33 -2.78
C ASN A 8 19.35 -6.30 -2.73
N ARG A 9 19.16 -5.52 -3.81
CA ARG A 9 18.06 -4.54 -3.89
C ARG A 9 16.68 -5.20 -3.93
N ASP A 10 16.53 -6.30 -4.66
CA ASP A 10 15.25 -7.01 -4.75
C ASP A 10 14.86 -7.68 -3.42
N GLY A 11 15.84 -8.24 -2.70
CA GLY A 11 15.63 -8.73 -1.33
C GLY A 11 15.25 -7.61 -0.36
N LEU A 12 15.85 -6.43 -0.49
CA LEU A 12 15.50 -5.25 0.31
C LEU A 12 14.06 -4.77 0.02
N ILE A 13 13.65 -4.71 -1.24
CA ILE A 13 12.27 -4.35 -1.61
C ILE A 13 11.28 -5.35 -1.01
N LEU A 14 11.55 -6.65 -1.14
CA LEU A 14 10.68 -7.70 -0.59
C LEU A 14 10.50 -7.56 0.93
N THR A 15 11.61 -7.47 1.67
CA THR A 15 11.59 -7.36 3.14
C THR A 15 10.91 -6.09 3.61
N ALA A 16 11.17 -4.95 2.95
CA ALA A 16 10.51 -3.69 3.22
C ALA A 16 9.00 -3.78 2.97
N MET A 17 8.56 -4.40 1.86
CA MET A 17 7.14 -4.59 1.54
C MET A 17 6.42 -5.49 2.56
N VAL A 18 7.06 -6.55 3.05
CA VAL A 18 6.49 -7.35 4.14
C VAL A 18 6.34 -6.51 5.42
N ALA A 19 7.37 -5.75 5.80
CA ALA A 19 7.32 -4.86 6.97
C ALA A 19 6.22 -3.79 6.86
N THR A 20 5.93 -3.32 5.64
CA THR A 20 4.83 -2.38 5.42
C THR A 20 3.45 -2.96 5.70
N GLU A 21 3.23 -4.27 5.49
CA GLU A 21 1.95 -4.90 5.83
C GLU A 21 1.77 -5.07 7.34
N PHE A 22 2.83 -5.36 8.09
CA PHE A 22 2.80 -5.30 9.56
C PHE A 22 2.46 -3.90 10.06
N SER A 23 3.11 -2.88 9.48
CA SER A 23 2.85 -1.48 9.81
C SER A 23 1.40 -1.09 9.52
N ASN A 24 0.85 -1.54 8.39
CA ASN A 24 -0.54 -1.29 8.01
C ASN A 24 -1.54 -1.90 9.00
N VAL A 25 -1.37 -3.18 9.37
CA VAL A 25 -2.25 -3.84 10.37
C VAL A 25 -2.15 -3.16 11.75
N GLY A 26 -0.93 -2.78 12.16
CA GLY A 26 -0.70 -2.06 13.42
C GLY A 26 -1.37 -0.69 13.44
N VAL A 27 -1.19 0.11 12.39
CA VAL A 27 -1.84 1.42 12.24
C VAL A 27 -3.36 1.31 12.25
N ASN A 28 -3.93 0.36 11.51
CA ASN A 28 -5.39 0.16 11.49
C ASN A 28 -5.95 -0.19 12.88
N THR A 29 -5.20 -1.00 13.64
CA THR A 29 -5.55 -1.34 15.03
C THR A 29 -5.48 -0.12 15.96
N LEU A 30 -4.40 0.69 15.85
CA LEU A 30 -4.24 1.92 16.62
C LEU A 30 -5.34 2.96 16.29
N VAL A 31 -5.71 3.09 15.02
CA VAL A 31 -6.80 3.96 14.56
C VAL A 31 -8.13 3.48 15.15
N LYS A 32 -8.40 2.17 15.14
CA LYS A 32 -9.60 1.63 15.80
C LYS A 32 -9.59 1.94 17.30
N ALA A 33 -8.49 1.70 18.00
CA ALA A 33 -8.38 1.97 19.42
C ALA A 33 -8.62 3.45 19.77
N ALA A 34 -8.05 4.36 19.00
CA ALA A 34 -8.23 5.80 19.20
C ALA A 34 -9.67 6.26 18.90
N THR A 35 -10.27 5.77 17.80
CA THR A 35 -11.64 6.12 17.43
C THR A 35 -12.68 5.52 18.39
N SER A 36 -12.43 4.34 18.95
CA SER A 36 -13.24 3.77 20.04
C SER A 36 -13.17 4.59 21.34
N LYS A 37 -12.12 5.38 21.55
CA LYS A 37 -12.04 6.38 22.65
C LYS A 37 -12.64 7.74 22.30
N GLY A 38 -13.29 7.86 21.14
CA GLY A 38 -13.99 9.07 20.71
C GLY A 38 -13.14 10.05 19.89
N LEU A 39 -11.90 9.70 19.52
CA LEU A 39 -11.12 10.55 18.61
C LEU A 39 -11.68 10.49 17.19
N SER A 40 -11.86 11.65 16.55
CA SER A 40 -12.39 11.71 15.19
C SER A 40 -11.40 11.12 14.17
N PRO A 41 -11.83 10.24 13.24
CA PRO A 41 -10.98 9.71 12.17
C PRO A 41 -10.31 10.81 11.33
N PHE A 42 -11.03 11.90 11.08
CA PHE A 42 -10.51 13.03 10.31
C PHE A 42 -9.38 13.73 11.05
N VAL A 43 -9.54 13.95 12.35
CA VAL A 43 -8.52 14.56 13.22
C VAL A 43 -7.27 13.68 13.31
N VAL A 44 -7.44 12.34 13.39
CA VAL A 44 -6.29 11.41 13.30
C VAL A 44 -5.52 11.63 12.00
N LEU A 45 -6.22 11.72 10.86
CA LEU A 45 -5.58 11.96 9.57
C LEU A 45 -4.84 13.30 9.55
N VAL A 46 -5.48 14.39 9.99
CA VAL A 46 -4.86 15.73 10.01
C VAL A 46 -3.55 15.71 10.76
N TYR A 47 -3.56 15.28 12.02
CA TYR A 47 -2.37 15.35 12.85
C TYR A 47 -1.30 14.35 12.41
N SER A 48 -1.68 13.11 12.07
CA SER A 48 -0.71 12.07 11.69
C SER A 48 0.02 12.45 10.40
N TYR A 49 -0.70 12.92 9.39
CA TYR A 49 -0.11 13.27 8.09
C TYR A 49 0.58 14.63 8.11
N THR A 50 0.16 15.56 8.97
CA THR A 50 0.93 16.80 9.24
C THR A 50 2.27 16.45 9.89
N PHE A 51 2.26 15.64 10.95
CA PHE A 51 3.46 15.18 11.63
C PHE A 51 4.38 14.40 10.68
N GLY A 52 3.81 13.47 9.90
CA GLY A 52 4.52 12.74 8.86
C GLY A 52 5.16 13.64 7.81
N SER A 53 4.46 14.69 7.35
CA SER A 53 5.01 15.68 6.42
C SER A 53 6.21 16.42 7.02
N LEU A 54 6.12 16.83 8.28
CA LEU A 54 7.21 17.50 8.98
C LEU A 54 8.45 16.60 9.12
N LEU A 55 8.25 15.30 9.34
CA LEU A 55 9.34 14.31 9.38
C LEU A 55 9.99 14.08 8.01
N LEU A 56 9.21 14.10 6.93
CA LEU A 56 9.73 13.91 5.57
C LEU A 56 10.42 15.16 5.03
N LEU A 57 10.06 16.36 5.50
CA LEU A 57 10.56 17.63 4.99
C LEU A 57 12.10 17.70 5.01
N PRO A 58 12.83 17.40 6.11
CA PRO A 58 14.30 17.37 6.11
C PRO A 58 14.89 16.36 5.11
N LEU A 59 14.23 15.21 4.93
CA LEU A 59 14.72 14.13 4.04
C LEU A 59 14.68 14.55 2.56
N THR A 60 13.80 15.47 2.18
CA THR A 60 13.75 15.98 0.80
C THR A 60 15.03 16.74 0.42
N PHE A 61 15.59 17.55 1.31
CA PHE A 61 16.83 18.30 1.06
C PHE A 61 18.02 17.37 0.78
N PHE A 62 18.12 16.26 1.51
CA PHE A 62 19.14 15.24 1.24
C PHE A 62 18.91 14.51 -0.08
N SER A 63 17.65 14.22 -0.43
CA SER A 63 17.28 13.56 -1.68
C SER A 63 17.62 14.40 -2.91
N PHE A 64 17.37 15.71 -2.87
CA PHE A 64 17.73 16.66 -3.93
C PHE A 64 19.24 16.76 -4.17
N ARG A 65 20.05 16.63 -3.12
CA ARG A 65 21.51 16.71 -3.23
C ARG A 65 22.12 15.46 -3.88
N SER A 66 21.44 14.32 -3.81
CA SER A 66 21.99 13.02 -4.23
C SER A 66 21.61 12.61 -5.66
N ARG A 67 20.55 13.20 -6.24
CA ARG A 67 20.06 12.86 -7.58
C ARG A 67 19.81 14.10 -8.43
N SER A 68 20.19 14.03 -9.71
CA SER A 68 19.72 14.97 -10.73
C SER A 68 18.23 14.73 -10.98
N LEU A 69 17.37 15.46 -10.26
CA LEU A 69 15.92 15.41 -10.42
C LEU A 69 15.47 16.39 -11.50
N PRO A 70 14.41 16.08 -12.27
CA PRO A 70 13.83 17.04 -13.20
C PRO A 70 13.30 18.26 -12.42
N PRO A 71 13.25 19.45 -13.03
CA PRO A 71 12.70 20.62 -12.37
C PRO A 71 11.23 20.39 -12.02
N LEU A 72 10.82 20.86 -10.83
CA LEU A 72 9.46 20.67 -10.34
C LEU A 72 8.53 21.66 -11.04
N THR A 73 8.04 21.27 -12.22
CA THR A 73 7.10 22.08 -13.01
C THR A 73 5.67 21.98 -12.45
N PHE A 74 4.83 22.97 -12.76
CA PHE A 74 3.42 22.97 -12.35
C PHE A 74 2.67 21.71 -12.82
N SER A 75 2.97 21.19 -14.02
CA SER A 75 2.36 19.96 -14.54
C SER A 75 2.70 18.73 -13.68
N ILE A 76 3.96 18.62 -13.23
CA ILE A 76 4.40 17.53 -12.34
C ILE A 76 3.73 17.67 -10.97
N LEU A 77 3.68 18.89 -10.43
CA LEU A 77 3.03 19.16 -9.15
C LEU A 77 1.52 18.85 -9.20
N CYS A 78 0.83 19.22 -10.28
CA CYS A 78 -0.58 18.88 -10.50
C CYS A 78 -0.79 17.36 -10.55
N ASN A 79 0.09 16.63 -11.24
CA ASN A 79 0.03 15.16 -11.27
C ASN A 79 0.25 14.53 -9.89
N MET A 80 1.19 15.03 -9.09
CA MET A 80 1.35 14.63 -7.68
C MET A 80 0.13 15.01 -6.83
N GLY A 81 -0.49 16.15 -7.09
CA GLY A 81 -1.71 16.60 -6.44
C GLY A 81 -2.89 15.67 -6.70
N ILE A 82 -3.08 15.22 -7.94
CA ILE A 82 -4.13 14.23 -8.29
C ILE A 82 -3.90 12.93 -7.51
N LEU A 83 -2.66 12.43 -7.47
CA LEU A 83 -2.33 11.26 -6.65
C LEU A 83 -2.67 11.52 -5.17
N GLY A 84 -2.27 12.68 -4.63
CA GLY A 84 -2.57 13.10 -3.27
C GLY A 84 -4.07 13.13 -2.97
N LEU A 85 -4.90 13.63 -3.88
CA LEU A 85 -6.37 13.67 -3.73
C LEU A 85 -6.98 12.27 -3.69
N ILE A 86 -6.56 11.37 -4.59
CA ILE A 86 -7.04 9.98 -4.62
C ILE A 86 -6.67 9.25 -3.32
N VAL A 87 -5.43 9.43 -2.86
CA VAL A 87 -4.97 8.84 -1.60
C VAL A 87 -5.67 9.45 -0.39
N SER A 88 -5.96 10.76 -0.42
CA SER A 88 -6.74 11.43 0.64
C SER A 88 -8.14 10.84 0.75
N ALA A 89 -8.83 10.69 -0.37
CA ALA A 89 -10.15 10.06 -0.40
C ALA A 89 -10.10 8.62 0.12
N SER A 90 -9.11 7.82 -0.29
CA SER A 90 -9.00 6.43 0.18
C SER A 90 -8.71 6.34 1.68
N GLN A 91 -7.86 7.21 2.24
CA GLN A 91 -7.56 7.23 3.67
C GLN A 91 -8.75 7.70 4.52
N ILE A 92 -9.48 8.71 4.06
CA ILE A 92 -10.71 9.17 4.71
C ILE A 92 -11.75 8.04 4.77
N LEU A 93 -11.98 7.37 3.64
CA LEU A 93 -12.89 6.23 3.59
C LEU A 93 -12.40 5.08 4.47
N GLY A 94 -11.09 4.83 4.50
CA GLY A 94 -10.49 3.76 5.28
C GLY A 94 -10.64 3.92 6.78
N TYR A 95 -10.29 5.10 7.32
CA TYR A 95 -10.36 5.30 8.76
C TYR A 95 -11.81 5.38 9.26
N ASN A 96 -12.72 5.95 8.45
CA ASN A 96 -14.15 5.89 8.75
C ASN A 96 -14.69 4.47 8.63
N GLY A 97 -14.28 3.72 7.61
CA GLY A 97 -14.61 2.31 7.45
C GLY A 97 -14.20 1.48 8.67
N ILE A 98 -12.98 1.65 9.16
CA ILE A 98 -12.48 1.01 10.39
C ILE A 98 -13.27 1.46 11.62
N LYS A 99 -13.58 2.76 11.76
CA LYS A 99 -14.39 3.29 12.87
C LYS A 99 -15.72 2.52 12.97
N TYR A 100 -16.43 2.39 11.86
CA TYR A 100 -17.75 1.72 11.83
C TYR A 100 -17.68 0.18 11.78
N SER A 101 -16.51 -0.40 11.52
CA SER A 101 -16.32 -1.86 11.46
C SER A 101 -15.12 -2.31 12.31
N SER A 102 -14.08 -2.89 11.71
CA SER A 102 -12.91 -3.40 12.43
C SER A 102 -11.63 -3.39 11.57
N PRO A 103 -10.45 -3.40 12.21
CA PRO A 103 -9.16 -3.59 11.52
C PRO A 103 -9.08 -4.90 10.74
N THR A 104 -9.67 -5.97 11.29
CA THR A 104 -9.73 -7.28 10.65
C THR A 104 -10.57 -7.23 9.37
N LEU A 105 -11.71 -6.52 9.39
CA LEU A 105 -12.50 -6.33 8.17
C LEU A 105 -11.72 -5.56 7.11
N SER A 106 -10.98 -4.51 7.49
CA SER A 106 -10.11 -3.78 6.55
C SER A 106 -9.05 -4.71 5.94
N SER A 107 -8.44 -5.57 6.75
CA SER A 107 -7.46 -6.56 6.27
C SER A 107 -8.10 -7.57 5.31
N ALA A 108 -9.33 -8.01 5.60
CA ALA A 108 -10.12 -8.89 4.74
C ALA A 108 -10.52 -8.21 3.41
N MET A 109 -10.90 -6.94 3.45
CA MET A 109 -11.24 -6.17 2.24
C MET A 109 -10.01 -5.89 1.37
N SER A 110 -8.81 -5.81 1.96
CA SER A 110 -7.57 -5.59 1.20
C SER A 110 -7.28 -6.68 0.15
N ASN A 111 -7.87 -7.87 0.32
CA ASN A 111 -7.70 -9.01 -0.57
C ASN A 111 -8.25 -8.78 -1.97
N VAL A 112 -9.18 -7.84 -2.14
CA VAL A 112 -9.71 -7.48 -3.47
C VAL A 112 -8.73 -6.59 -4.26
N ASN A 113 -7.76 -5.96 -3.57
CA ASN A 113 -6.85 -4.99 -4.16
C ASN A 113 -5.96 -5.57 -5.29
N PRO A 114 -5.35 -6.77 -5.16
CA PRO A 114 -4.68 -7.45 -6.27
C PRO A 114 -5.53 -7.58 -7.55
N ALA A 115 -6.79 -7.99 -7.42
CA ALA A 115 -7.68 -8.20 -8.57
C ALA A 115 -7.98 -6.88 -9.28
N PHE A 116 -8.40 -5.85 -8.54
CA PHE A 116 -8.67 -4.53 -9.11
C PHE A 116 -7.41 -3.90 -9.72
N THR A 117 -6.27 -4.00 -9.03
CA THR A 117 -4.99 -3.48 -9.55
C THR A 117 -4.60 -4.17 -10.86
N PHE A 118 -4.77 -5.50 -10.95
CA PHE A 118 -4.47 -6.25 -12.15
C PHE A 118 -5.40 -5.88 -13.31
N ILE A 119 -6.71 -5.79 -13.07
CA ILE A 119 -7.71 -5.37 -14.08
C ILE A 119 -7.38 -3.97 -14.59
N LEU A 120 -7.14 -3.01 -13.69
CA LEU A 120 -6.79 -1.65 -14.09
C LEU A 120 -5.46 -1.63 -14.87
N ALA A 121 -4.43 -2.35 -14.41
CA ALA A 121 -3.14 -2.41 -15.09
C ALA A 121 -3.26 -3.01 -16.50
N ALA A 122 -4.18 -3.96 -16.71
CA ALA A 122 -4.54 -4.50 -18.01
C ALA A 122 -5.16 -3.42 -18.92
N VAL A 123 -6.18 -2.72 -18.42
CA VAL A 123 -6.94 -1.70 -19.16
C VAL A 123 -6.03 -0.55 -19.59
N PHE A 124 -5.18 -0.07 -18.68
CA PHE A 124 -4.22 1.02 -18.95
C PHE A 124 -2.95 0.54 -19.67
N ARG A 125 -2.87 -0.74 -20.08
CA ARG A 125 -1.71 -1.36 -20.75
C ARG A 125 -0.39 -1.19 -19.99
N MET A 126 -0.46 -1.11 -18.66
CA MET A 126 0.71 -1.08 -17.78
C MET A 126 1.29 -2.46 -17.54
N GLU A 127 0.51 -3.51 -17.82
CA GLU A 127 0.94 -4.91 -17.76
C GLU A 127 0.61 -5.60 -19.08
N ASN A 128 1.59 -6.26 -19.70
CA ASN A 128 1.39 -6.96 -20.96
C ASN A 128 0.85 -8.38 -20.69
N ILE A 129 -0.47 -8.53 -20.70
CA ILE A 129 -1.13 -9.80 -20.40
C ILE A 129 -1.21 -10.63 -21.68
N SER A 130 -0.20 -11.45 -21.89
CA SER A 130 -0.30 -12.55 -22.84
C SER A 130 -0.53 -13.85 -22.07
N LEU A 131 -1.73 -14.42 -22.13
CA LEU A 131 -2.06 -15.72 -21.51
C LEU A 131 -1.18 -16.88 -22.03
N ARG A 132 -0.41 -16.65 -23.10
CA ARG A 132 0.59 -17.57 -23.64
C ARG A 132 1.90 -17.58 -22.83
N LYS A 133 2.21 -16.51 -22.07
CA LYS A 133 3.43 -16.43 -21.24
C LYS A 133 3.19 -17.09 -19.89
N LYS A 134 4.05 -18.06 -19.55
CA LYS A 134 4.06 -18.73 -18.24
C LYS A 134 4.15 -17.74 -17.05
N SER A 135 4.81 -16.60 -17.24
CA SER A 135 4.88 -15.52 -16.24
C SER A 135 3.50 -14.91 -15.94
N SER A 136 2.80 -14.45 -16.98
CA SER A 136 1.50 -13.79 -16.84
C SER A 136 0.46 -14.74 -16.23
N VAL A 137 0.47 -16.01 -16.64
CA VAL A 137 -0.41 -17.05 -16.05
C VAL A 137 -0.10 -17.25 -14.56
N ALA A 138 1.19 -17.30 -14.17
CA ALA A 138 1.58 -17.44 -12.77
C ALA A 138 1.10 -16.27 -11.89
N LYS A 139 1.13 -15.04 -12.40
CA LYS A 139 0.63 -13.88 -11.66
C LYS A 139 -0.88 -13.91 -11.46
N VAL A 140 -1.63 -14.28 -12.49
CA VAL A 140 -3.10 -14.38 -12.42
C VAL A 140 -3.50 -15.50 -11.45
N LEU A 141 -2.95 -16.70 -11.62
CA LEU A 141 -3.24 -17.83 -10.74
C LEU A 141 -2.79 -17.57 -9.30
N GLY A 142 -1.61 -16.96 -9.11
CA GLY A 142 -1.13 -16.57 -7.79
C GLY A 142 -2.07 -15.58 -7.11
N THR A 143 -2.57 -14.59 -7.85
CA THR A 143 -3.56 -13.63 -7.35
C THR A 143 -4.87 -14.32 -6.96
N ILE A 144 -5.41 -15.18 -7.82
CA ILE A 144 -6.64 -15.94 -7.53
C ILE A 144 -6.45 -16.80 -6.28
N LEU A 145 -5.32 -17.49 -6.15
CA LEU A 145 -5.05 -18.37 -5.03
C LEU A 145 -4.88 -17.60 -3.71
N SER A 146 -4.24 -16.43 -3.75
CA SER A 146 -4.15 -15.55 -2.58
C SER A 146 -5.51 -15.01 -2.16
N ILE A 147 -6.40 -14.68 -3.10
CA ILE A 147 -7.78 -14.24 -2.81
C ILE A 147 -8.58 -15.40 -2.19
N ILE A 148 -8.49 -16.61 -2.76
CA ILE A 148 -9.16 -17.78 -2.19
C ILE A 148 -8.64 -18.06 -0.78
N GLY A 149 -7.32 -18.03 -0.58
CA GLY A 149 -6.73 -18.21 0.75
C GLY A 149 -7.24 -17.19 1.76
N ALA A 150 -7.28 -15.93 1.38
CA ALA A 150 -7.88 -14.86 2.17
C ALA A 150 -9.36 -15.07 2.52
N LEU A 151 -10.17 -15.52 1.56
CA LEU A 151 -11.57 -15.86 1.81
C LEU A 151 -11.68 -17.04 2.78
N VAL A 152 -10.82 -18.05 2.66
CA VAL A 152 -10.77 -19.17 3.61
C VAL A 152 -10.40 -18.69 5.01
N VAL A 153 -9.39 -17.81 5.16
CA VAL A 153 -9.06 -17.20 6.47
C VAL A 153 -10.25 -16.44 7.06
N THR A 154 -11.05 -15.79 6.21
CA THR A 154 -12.16 -14.93 6.64
C THR A 154 -13.45 -15.71 6.95
N LEU A 155 -13.75 -16.78 6.21
CA LEU A 155 -15.06 -17.45 6.24
C LEU A 155 -15.06 -18.78 7.00
N TYR A 156 -13.93 -19.47 7.11
CA TYR A 156 -13.87 -20.84 7.64
C TYR A 156 -13.90 -20.92 9.18
N HIS A 157 -14.10 -19.79 9.86
CA HIS A 157 -14.27 -19.69 11.32
C HIS A 157 -15.72 -19.39 11.71
N GLY A 158 -16.61 -19.31 10.72
CA GLY A 158 -17.93 -18.70 10.83
C GLY A 158 -17.91 -17.27 10.25
N PRO A 159 -19.06 -16.76 9.78
CA PRO A 159 -19.16 -15.35 9.40
C PRO A 159 -18.75 -14.49 10.61
N MET A 160 -18.18 -13.30 10.37
CA MET A 160 -18.17 -12.26 11.41
C MET A 160 -19.53 -12.28 12.07
N LEU A 161 -19.61 -12.41 13.40
CA LEU A 161 -20.86 -12.29 14.14
C LEU A 161 -21.48 -11.00 13.62
N MET A 162 -22.48 -11.15 12.76
CA MET A 162 -23.14 -10.03 12.12
C MET A 162 -23.89 -9.39 13.25
N SER A 163 -23.24 -8.46 13.96
CA SER A 163 -23.98 -7.49 14.72
C SER A 163 -24.84 -6.79 13.67
N SER A 164 -26.13 -7.09 13.67
CA SER A 164 -27.17 -6.46 12.83
C SER A 164 -27.22 -4.96 13.10
N HIS A 165 -26.16 -4.26 12.73
CA HIS A 165 -25.96 -2.85 12.91
C HIS A 165 -25.61 -2.29 11.55
N SER A 166 -26.48 -1.39 11.06
CA SER A 166 -26.31 -0.59 9.84
C SER A 166 -24.87 -0.09 9.68
N ASP A 167 -24.24 0.31 10.78
CA ASP A 167 -22.87 0.80 10.85
C ASP A 167 -21.84 -0.18 10.30
N TRP A 168 -21.96 -1.48 10.57
CA TRP A 168 -20.98 -2.46 10.09
C TRP A 168 -21.04 -2.60 8.56
N ILE A 169 -22.25 -2.58 7.97
CA ILE A 169 -22.44 -2.62 6.51
C ILE A 169 -21.87 -1.35 5.86
N ILE A 170 -22.13 -0.19 6.46
CA ILE A 170 -21.54 1.10 6.04
C ILE A 170 -20.01 0.99 6.10
N GLY A 171 -19.46 0.48 7.19
CA GLY A 171 -18.02 0.27 7.36
C GLY A 171 -17.42 -0.63 6.28
N GLY A 172 -18.04 -1.77 5.98
CA GLY A 172 -17.62 -2.67 4.91
C GLY A 172 -17.67 -2.02 3.53
N GLY A 173 -18.74 -1.27 3.21
CA GLY A 173 -18.87 -0.53 1.95
C GLY A 173 -17.80 0.55 1.77
N LEU A 174 -17.50 1.31 2.83
CA LEU A 174 -16.43 2.31 2.84
C LEU A 174 -15.05 1.67 2.61
N LEU A 175 -14.79 0.53 3.25
CA LEU A 175 -13.54 -0.24 3.07
C LEU A 175 -13.40 -0.82 1.66
N ALA A 176 -14.48 -1.34 1.08
CA ALA A 176 -14.47 -1.82 -0.30
C ALA A 176 -14.11 -0.69 -1.28
N LEU A 177 -14.74 0.48 -1.11
CA LEU A 177 -14.43 1.66 -1.93
C LEU A 177 -13.00 2.17 -1.69
N GLN A 178 -12.51 2.14 -0.45
CA GLN A 178 -11.11 2.46 -0.13
C GLN A 178 -10.16 1.61 -0.99
N TYR A 179 -10.29 0.28 -1.01
CA TYR A 179 -9.32 -0.57 -1.71
C TYR A 179 -9.42 -0.48 -3.23
N ILE A 180 -10.59 -0.13 -3.78
CA ILE A 180 -10.70 0.24 -5.20
C ILE A 180 -9.87 1.52 -5.48
N LEU A 181 -10.00 2.55 -4.66
CA LEU A 181 -9.20 3.77 -4.80
C LEU A 181 -7.70 3.52 -4.55
N VAL A 182 -7.35 2.62 -3.64
CA VAL A 182 -5.94 2.22 -3.43
C VAL A 182 -5.38 1.58 -4.71
N SER A 183 -6.13 0.71 -5.38
CA SER A 183 -5.73 0.14 -6.66
C SER A 183 -5.48 1.22 -7.72
N VAL A 184 -6.40 2.19 -7.86
CA VAL A 184 -6.23 3.34 -8.76
C VAL A 184 -4.98 4.14 -8.38
N SER A 185 -4.77 4.39 -7.08
CA SER A 185 -3.62 5.15 -6.59
C SER A 185 -2.29 4.50 -6.95
N TYR A 186 -2.19 3.17 -6.97
CA TYR A 186 -0.95 2.49 -7.36
C TYR A 186 -0.58 2.73 -8.83
N LEU A 187 -1.56 2.77 -9.73
CA LEU A 187 -1.32 3.08 -11.13
C LEU A 187 -0.90 4.52 -11.33
N VAL A 188 -1.62 5.47 -10.70
CA VAL A 188 -1.29 6.89 -10.76
C VAL A 188 0.08 7.16 -10.12
N MET A 189 0.43 6.44 -9.05
CA MET A 189 1.74 6.52 -8.39
C MET A 189 2.85 6.01 -9.29
N ALA A 190 2.65 4.89 -10.01
CA ALA A 190 3.60 4.39 -11.00
C ALA A 190 3.84 5.42 -12.12
N HIS A 191 2.77 6.01 -12.66
CA HIS A 191 2.86 7.08 -13.67
C HIS A 191 3.60 8.32 -13.14
N THR A 192 3.32 8.72 -11.91
CA THR A 192 3.96 9.86 -11.24
C THR A 192 5.45 9.64 -11.06
N MET A 193 5.86 8.45 -10.65
CA MET A 193 7.27 8.10 -10.48
C MET A 193 8.03 8.03 -11.81
N GLY A 194 7.34 7.78 -12.93
CA GLY A 194 7.93 7.91 -14.27
C GLY A 194 8.26 9.36 -14.66
N ARG A 195 7.49 10.34 -14.15
CA ARG A 195 7.72 11.78 -14.40
C ARG A 195 8.66 12.43 -13.39
N TYR A 196 8.62 11.97 -12.14
CA TYR A 196 9.42 12.52 -11.05
C TYR A 196 9.95 11.40 -10.14
N PRO A 197 11.19 10.92 -10.35
CA PRO A 197 11.71 9.70 -9.74
C PRO A 197 12.26 9.92 -8.32
N SER A 198 11.50 10.60 -7.46
CA SER A 198 11.82 10.78 -6.04
C SER A 198 10.65 10.35 -5.17
N ALA A 199 10.81 9.19 -4.53
CA ALA A 199 9.80 8.63 -3.64
C ALA A 199 9.51 9.58 -2.46
N VAL A 200 10.54 10.15 -1.83
CA VAL A 200 10.39 11.04 -0.66
C VAL A 200 9.59 12.30 -1.00
N VAL A 201 9.85 12.93 -2.15
CA VAL A 201 9.16 14.17 -2.56
C VAL A 201 7.71 13.89 -2.96
N VAL A 202 7.48 12.84 -3.76
CA VAL A 202 6.11 12.40 -4.08
C VAL A 202 5.37 12.05 -2.78
N THR A 203 6.08 11.44 -1.82
CA THR A 203 5.50 11.11 -0.52
C THR A 203 5.11 12.33 0.29
N LEU A 204 6.00 13.32 0.36
CA LEU A 204 5.74 14.58 1.04
C LEU A 204 4.49 15.27 0.46
N VAL A 205 4.40 15.39 -0.87
CA VAL A 205 3.26 16.08 -1.51
C VAL A 205 1.94 15.37 -1.20
N HIS A 206 1.89 14.04 -1.27
CA HIS A 206 0.66 13.34 -0.89
C HIS A 206 0.32 13.49 0.58
N ASN A 207 1.29 13.48 1.50
CA ASN A 207 1.02 13.64 2.93
C ASN A 207 0.43 15.02 3.21
N VAL A 208 0.95 16.06 2.55
CA VAL A 208 0.40 17.41 2.61
C VAL A 208 -1.02 17.44 2.05
N CYS A 209 -1.30 16.80 0.91
CA CYS A 209 -2.66 16.70 0.37
C CYS A 209 -3.62 16.02 1.37
N ILE A 210 -3.21 14.91 2.00
CA ILE A 210 -4.04 14.21 2.98
C ILE A 210 -4.32 15.11 4.18
N ALA A 211 -3.30 15.77 4.71
CA ALA A 211 -3.46 16.71 5.83
C ALA A 211 -4.42 17.86 5.48
N VAL A 212 -4.28 18.48 4.31
CA VAL A 212 -5.13 19.60 3.89
C VAL A 212 -6.58 19.17 3.63
N VAL A 213 -6.78 18.09 2.87
CA VAL A 213 -8.13 17.59 2.55
C VAL A 213 -8.82 17.11 3.82
N SER A 214 -8.12 16.34 4.67
CA SER A 214 -8.69 15.90 5.94
C SER A 214 -8.96 17.06 6.89
N ALA A 215 -8.15 18.12 6.89
CA ALA A 215 -8.40 19.30 7.70
C ALA A 215 -9.65 20.03 7.24
N PHE A 216 -9.80 20.23 5.93
CA PHE A 216 -11.01 20.82 5.37
C PHE A 216 -12.26 19.99 5.70
N VAL A 217 -12.21 18.67 5.49
CA VAL A 217 -13.32 17.78 5.83
C VAL A 217 -13.59 17.77 7.34
N SER A 218 -12.56 17.78 8.18
CA SER A 218 -12.70 17.81 9.65
C SER A 218 -13.33 19.10 10.14
N LEU A 219 -12.99 20.26 9.54
CA LEU A 219 -13.59 21.54 9.89
C LEU A 219 -15.10 21.58 9.56
N LEU A 220 -15.52 20.88 8.51
CA LEU A 220 -16.93 20.76 8.15
C LEU A 220 -17.67 19.71 9.00
N ALA A 221 -17.06 18.54 9.19
CA ALA A 221 -17.67 17.40 9.87
C ALA A 221 -17.74 17.58 11.40
N GLU A 222 -16.76 18.25 12.00
CA GLU A 222 -16.67 18.48 13.46
C GLU A 222 -16.92 19.95 13.83
N LYS A 223 -17.64 20.70 12.97
CA LYS A 223 -17.90 22.14 13.14
C LYS A 223 -18.45 22.48 14.53
N ASP A 224 -19.39 21.68 15.01
CA ASP A 224 -20.07 21.90 16.29
C ASP A 224 -19.43 21.12 17.45
N ASN A 225 -18.29 20.45 17.21
CA ASN A 225 -17.60 19.60 18.18
C ASN A 225 -16.11 19.99 18.31
N PRO A 226 -15.79 21.15 18.91
CA PRO A 226 -14.40 21.60 19.07
C PRO A 226 -13.56 20.64 19.93
N LYS A 227 -14.20 19.84 20.80
CA LYS A 227 -13.52 18.81 21.60
C LYS A 227 -12.91 17.69 20.76
N ALA A 228 -13.38 17.48 19.52
CA ALA A 228 -12.81 16.49 18.61
C ALA A 228 -11.33 16.73 18.29
N TRP A 229 -10.87 17.99 18.36
CA TRP A 229 -9.50 18.40 18.06
C TRP A 229 -8.52 18.24 19.23
N VAL A 230 -9.03 17.94 20.43
CA VAL A 230 -8.22 17.79 21.63
C VAL A 230 -7.62 16.38 21.66
N ILE A 231 -6.32 16.29 21.38
CA ILE A 231 -5.56 15.06 21.58
C ILE A 231 -5.25 14.90 23.07
N ARG A 232 -5.54 13.73 23.63
CA ARG A 232 -5.23 13.39 25.02
C ARG A 232 -3.84 12.74 25.09
N PHE A 233 -3.14 12.90 26.21
CA PHE A 233 -1.89 12.18 26.49
C PHE A 233 -2.17 10.71 26.86
N ASP A 234 -2.76 9.97 25.93
CA ASP A 234 -3.04 8.54 26.06
C ASP A 234 -2.83 7.83 24.71
N ILE A 235 -3.51 6.69 24.48
CA ILE A 235 -3.48 5.97 23.19
C ILE A 235 -3.80 6.88 22.00
N THR A 236 -4.55 7.97 22.17
CA THR A 236 -4.85 8.91 21.08
C THR A 236 -3.59 9.61 20.56
N LEU A 237 -2.72 10.10 21.44
CA LEU A 237 -1.42 10.68 21.06
C LEU A 237 -0.49 9.62 20.47
N ILE A 238 -0.44 8.42 21.06
CA ILE A 238 0.37 7.30 20.56
C ILE A 238 -0.06 6.95 19.12
N THR A 239 -1.37 6.85 18.87
CA THR A 239 -1.91 6.59 17.53
C THR A 239 -1.49 7.67 16.55
N VAL A 240 -1.63 8.96 16.89
CA VAL A 240 -1.25 10.06 15.99
C VAL A 240 0.24 10.01 15.62
N VAL A 241 1.11 9.85 16.60
CA VAL A 241 2.57 9.82 16.38
C VAL A 241 2.97 8.56 15.60
N ALA A 242 2.51 7.39 16.04
CA ALA A 242 2.83 6.11 15.41
C ALA A 242 2.29 6.04 13.98
N THR A 243 1.04 6.46 13.75
CA THR A 243 0.48 6.55 12.39
C THR A 243 1.28 7.52 11.54
N GLY A 244 1.65 8.70 12.05
CA GLY A 244 2.43 9.66 11.27
C GLY A 244 3.79 9.11 10.82
N ILE A 245 4.50 8.40 11.69
CA ILE A 245 5.79 7.76 11.38
C ILE A 245 5.60 6.58 10.43
N LEU A 246 4.77 5.62 10.83
CA LEU A 246 4.60 4.34 10.13
C LEU A 246 3.94 4.55 8.76
N SER A 247 2.88 5.37 8.65
CA SER A 247 2.25 5.64 7.37
C SER A 247 3.17 6.41 6.42
N SER A 248 3.96 7.38 6.91
CA SER A 248 4.92 8.08 6.06
C SER A 248 6.00 7.15 5.53
N GLY A 249 6.61 6.33 6.38
CA GLY A 249 7.59 5.33 5.96
C GLY A 249 6.99 4.29 5.00
N TYR A 250 5.79 3.80 5.32
CA TYR A 250 4.99 2.92 4.49
C TYR A 250 4.83 3.46 3.06
N TYR A 251 4.45 4.74 2.93
CA TYR A 251 4.26 5.35 1.62
C TYR A 251 5.57 5.62 0.86
N VAL A 252 6.67 5.96 1.54
CA VAL A 252 7.99 6.06 0.89
C VAL A 252 8.36 4.70 0.28
N ILE A 253 8.19 3.62 1.04
CA ILE A 253 8.49 2.26 0.57
C ILE A 253 7.58 1.87 -0.59
N HIS A 254 6.27 2.11 -0.50
CA HIS A 254 5.33 1.85 -1.60
C HIS A 254 5.69 2.63 -2.87
N THR A 255 5.96 3.93 -2.74
CA THR A 255 6.33 4.80 -3.87
C THR A 255 7.66 4.37 -4.49
N TRP A 256 8.60 3.92 -3.67
CA TRP A 256 9.86 3.37 -4.16
C TRP A 256 9.68 2.00 -4.84
N ALA A 257 8.93 1.09 -4.24
CA ALA A 257 8.71 -0.26 -4.77
C ALA A 257 7.92 -0.22 -6.09
N VAL A 258 6.91 0.66 -6.21
CA VAL A 258 6.13 0.79 -7.45
C VAL A 258 6.99 1.29 -8.61
N SER A 259 7.93 2.19 -8.35
CA SER A 259 8.80 2.72 -9.41
C SER A 259 9.78 1.67 -9.95
N HIS A 260 9.99 0.57 -9.22
CA HIS A 260 10.93 -0.49 -9.59
C HIS A 260 10.25 -1.77 -10.09
N LYS A 261 9.11 -2.16 -9.49
CA LYS A 261 8.44 -3.44 -9.76
C LYS A 261 7.00 -3.29 -10.31
N GLY A 262 6.49 -2.06 -10.35
CA GLY A 262 5.17 -1.74 -10.86
C GLY A 262 4.01 -1.93 -9.87
N PRO A 263 2.80 -1.51 -10.24
CA PRO A 263 1.63 -1.47 -9.35
C PRO A 263 1.11 -2.86 -8.98
N VAL A 264 1.14 -3.82 -9.92
CA VAL A 264 0.70 -5.19 -9.66
C VAL A 264 1.54 -5.85 -8.57
N TYR A 265 2.86 -5.62 -8.56
CA TYR A 265 3.75 -6.14 -7.53
C TYR A 265 3.37 -5.64 -6.13
N LEU A 266 3.11 -4.34 -5.96
CA LEU A 266 2.65 -3.79 -4.67
C LEU A 266 1.40 -4.50 -4.17
N SER A 267 0.42 -4.68 -5.06
CA SER A 267 -0.89 -5.20 -4.68
C SER A 267 -0.84 -6.64 -4.17
N MET A 268 0.10 -7.46 -4.66
CA MET A 268 0.28 -8.87 -4.27
C MET A 268 0.59 -9.07 -2.78
N PHE A 269 1.08 -8.06 -2.08
CA PHE A 269 1.37 -8.14 -0.64
C PHE A 269 0.12 -7.94 0.23
N LYS A 270 -0.96 -7.36 -0.30
CA LYS A 270 -2.15 -7.04 0.49
C LYS A 270 -2.80 -8.23 1.19
N PRO A 271 -2.88 -9.41 0.57
CA PRO A 271 -3.38 -10.60 1.26
C PRO A 271 -2.56 -11.06 2.47
N LEU A 272 -1.32 -10.58 2.65
CA LEU A 272 -0.57 -10.85 3.87
C LEU A 272 -1.19 -10.14 5.09
N SER A 273 -1.89 -9.03 4.90
CA SER A 273 -2.48 -8.25 6.00
C SER A 273 -3.48 -9.07 6.82
N ILE A 274 -4.33 -9.89 6.19
CA ILE A 274 -5.30 -10.74 6.91
C ILE A 274 -4.62 -11.85 7.69
N LEU A 275 -3.52 -12.41 7.16
CA LEU A 275 -2.71 -13.40 7.88
C LEU A 275 -2.01 -12.77 9.09
N ILE A 276 -1.40 -11.59 8.91
CA ILE A 276 -0.76 -10.85 9.99
C ILE A 276 -1.78 -10.48 11.07
N ALA A 277 -2.98 -10.04 10.68
CA ALA A 277 -4.06 -9.73 11.61
C ALA A 277 -4.48 -10.97 12.41
N ALA A 278 -4.70 -12.11 11.76
CA ALA A 278 -5.09 -13.35 12.43
C ALA A 278 -4.02 -13.83 13.43
N VAL A 279 -2.74 -13.79 13.05
CA VAL A 279 -1.62 -14.16 13.94
C VAL A 279 -1.48 -13.17 15.11
N SER A 280 -1.65 -11.87 14.85
CA SER A 280 -1.57 -10.85 15.90
C SER A 280 -2.70 -11.04 16.92
N THR A 281 -3.92 -11.32 16.46
CA THR A 281 -5.05 -11.63 17.34
C THR A 281 -4.77 -12.86 18.21
N PHE A 282 -4.25 -13.95 17.62
CA PHE A 282 -3.85 -15.13 18.39
C PHE A 282 -2.84 -14.80 19.48
N ILE A 283 -1.75 -14.10 19.15
CA ILE A 283 -0.65 -13.82 20.07
C ILE A 283 -1.09 -12.87 21.20
N PHE A 284 -1.78 -11.77 20.85
CA PHE A 284 -2.08 -10.71 21.82
C PHE A 284 -3.39 -10.89 22.56
N LEU A 285 -4.41 -11.50 21.94
CA LEU A 285 -5.72 -11.73 22.58
C LEU A 285 -5.85 -13.16 23.11
N GLY A 286 -4.92 -14.07 22.78
CA GLY A 286 -4.96 -15.46 23.25
C GLY A 286 -6.11 -16.28 22.67
N GLU A 287 -6.75 -15.80 21.60
CA GLU A 287 -7.77 -16.57 20.86
C GLU A 287 -7.14 -17.81 20.24
N SER A 288 -7.91 -18.85 19.92
CA SER A 288 -7.38 -20.04 19.27
C SER A 288 -7.15 -19.81 17.77
N LEU A 289 -6.05 -20.35 17.20
CA LEU A 289 -5.87 -20.42 15.75
C LEU A 289 -6.78 -21.53 15.20
N TYR A 290 -7.83 -21.15 14.48
CA TYR A 290 -8.68 -22.17 13.86
C TYR A 290 -8.10 -22.64 12.53
N LEU A 291 -8.51 -23.86 12.13
CA LEU A 291 -8.03 -24.59 10.95
C LEU A 291 -8.07 -23.74 9.66
N GLY A 292 -9.08 -22.88 9.52
CA GLY A 292 -9.24 -21.97 8.39
C GLY A 292 -8.11 -20.96 8.20
N SER A 293 -7.47 -20.50 9.27
CA SER A 293 -6.39 -19.52 9.23
C SER A 293 -5.11 -20.21 8.80
N VAL A 294 -4.93 -21.46 9.21
CA VAL A 294 -3.82 -22.32 8.79
C VAL A 294 -3.96 -22.65 7.30
N MET A 295 -5.12 -23.18 6.87
CA MET A 295 -5.38 -23.52 5.47
C MET A 295 -5.33 -22.28 4.55
N GLY A 296 -5.99 -21.20 4.96
CA GLY A 296 -6.00 -19.94 4.22
C GLY A 296 -4.61 -19.29 4.16
N GLY A 297 -3.82 -19.37 5.25
CA GLY A 297 -2.43 -18.92 5.28
C GLY A 297 -1.53 -19.69 4.32
N ILE A 298 -1.70 -21.01 4.22
CA ILE A 298 -1.00 -21.85 3.22
C ILE A 298 -1.34 -21.39 1.80
N LEU A 299 -2.63 -21.20 1.50
CA LEU A 299 -3.09 -20.74 0.20
C LEU A 299 -2.56 -19.34 -0.16
N ILE A 300 -2.58 -18.40 0.80
CA ILE A 300 -2.00 -17.06 0.63
C ILE A 300 -0.51 -17.18 0.31
N SER A 301 0.23 -18.02 1.03
CA SER A 301 1.67 -18.23 0.83
C SER A 301 1.99 -18.80 -0.55
N ILE A 302 1.25 -19.82 -1.00
CA ILE A 302 1.41 -20.40 -2.34
C ILE A 302 1.09 -19.35 -3.41
N GLY A 303 -0.03 -18.63 -3.27
CA GLY A 303 -0.45 -17.61 -4.23
C GLY A 303 0.56 -16.46 -4.33
N PHE A 304 1.07 -16.00 -3.19
CA PHE A 304 2.10 -14.97 -3.09
C PHE A 304 3.39 -15.43 -3.77
N TYR A 305 3.86 -16.64 -3.49
CA TYR A 305 5.06 -17.20 -4.13
C TYR A 305 4.89 -17.33 -5.65
N MET A 306 3.74 -17.81 -6.11
CA MET A 306 3.44 -17.95 -7.55
C MET A 306 3.42 -16.60 -8.26
N GLY A 307 2.84 -15.57 -7.63
CA GLY A 307 2.84 -14.19 -8.13
C GLY A 307 4.23 -13.59 -8.24
N LEU A 308 5.04 -13.74 -7.19
CA LEU A 308 6.44 -13.32 -7.18
C LEU A 308 7.28 -14.06 -8.21
N TRP A 309 7.10 -15.37 -8.34
CA TRP A 309 7.78 -16.17 -9.34
C TRP A 309 7.46 -15.71 -10.77
N GLY A 310 6.19 -15.38 -11.03
CA GLY A 310 5.77 -14.74 -12.27
C GLY A 310 6.55 -13.46 -12.53
N LYS A 311 6.54 -12.51 -11.59
CA LYS A 311 7.28 -11.24 -11.72
C LYS A 311 8.79 -11.46 -11.92
N ALA A 312 9.42 -12.33 -11.12
CA ALA A 312 10.85 -12.62 -11.25
C ALA A 312 11.23 -13.21 -12.62
N LYS A 313 10.31 -13.93 -13.27
CA LYS A 313 10.55 -14.47 -14.62
C LYS A 313 10.49 -13.40 -15.70
N GLU A 314 9.63 -12.40 -15.56
CA GLU A 314 9.61 -11.23 -16.45
C GLU A 314 10.86 -10.38 -16.31
N ASP A 315 11.26 -10.06 -15.08
CA ASP A 315 12.46 -9.27 -14.81
C ASP A 315 13.71 -9.93 -15.44
N LYS A 316 13.82 -11.26 -15.37
CA LYS A 316 14.90 -12.01 -16.02
C LYS A 316 14.89 -11.89 -17.55
N VAL A 317 13.72 -11.91 -18.17
CA VAL A 317 13.59 -11.79 -19.64
C VAL A 317 13.96 -10.37 -20.08
N ASP A 318 13.51 -9.35 -19.35
CA ASP A 318 13.83 -7.95 -19.66
C ASP A 318 15.33 -7.65 -19.50
N ILE A 319 15.97 -8.19 -18.45
CA ILE A 319 17.42 -8.10 -18.26
C ILE A 319 18.16 -8.76 -19.42
N LEU A 320 17.77 -9.97 -19.84
CA LEU A 320 18.43 -10.68 -20.92
C LEU A 320 18.31 -9.92 -22.25
N GLY A 321 17.11 -9.42 -22.57
CA GLY A 321 16.90 -8.61 -23.77
C GLY A 321 17.70 -7.30 -23.76
N THR A 322 17.91 -6.68 -22.60
CA THR A 322 18.76 -5.48 -22.46
C THR A 322 20.25 -5.80 -22.68
N ILE A 323 20.72 -6.97 -22.23
CA ILE A 323 22.09 -7.43 -22.46
C ILE A 323 22.34 -7.73 -23.94
N GLU A 324 21.39 -8.40 -24.60
CA GLU A 324 21.49 -8.75 -26.03
C GLU A 324 21.38 -7.53 -26.96
N SER A 325 20.65 -6.48 -26.56
CA SER A 325 20.50 -5.24 -27.33
C SER A 325 21.58 -4.19 -27.05
N SER A 326 22.43 -4.40 -26.03
CA SER A 326 23.59 -3.55 -25.82
C SER A 326 24.61 -3.81 -26.95
N PRO A 327 25.04 -2.79 -27.72
CA PRO A 327 25.93 -3.03 -28.82
C PRO A 327 27.23 -3.60 -28.26
N SER A 328 27.50 -4.87 -28.61
CA SER A 328 28.81 -5.48 -28.48
C SER A 328 29.83 -4.46 -28.92
N HIS A 329 30.80 -4.19 -28.04
CA HIS A 329 31.94 -3.34 -28.28
C HIS A 329 32.73 -3.95 -29.47
N LYS A 330 32.29 -3.67 -30.70
CA LYS A 330 33.11 -3.84 -31.89
C LYS A 330 34.19 -2.78 -31.77
N ALA A 331 35.26 -3.13 -31.06
CA ALA A 331 36.52 -2.44 -31.21
C ALA A 331 36.83 -2.41 -32.71
N PRO A 332 37.05 -1.23 -33.33
CA PRO A 332 37.54 -1.19 -34.69
C PRO A 332 38.92 -1.84 -34.67
N LEU A 333 39.04 -2.96 -35.40
CA LEU A 333 40.34 -3.50 -35.76
C LEU A 333 41.05 -2.38 -36.53
N LEU A 334 42.15 -1.89 -35.99
CA LEU A 334 43.07 -1.02 -36.71
C LEU A 334 43.61 -1.85 -37.89
N GLU A 335 43.07 -1.57 -39.07
CA GLU A 335 43.66 -2.00 -40.33
C GLU A 335 44.72 -0.95 -40.70
N ASN A 336 45.98 -1.42 -40.70
CA ASN A 336 47.23 -0.82 -41.20
C ASN A 336 47.77 0.45 -40.54
#